data_AF-A0A7C1G179-F1
#
_entry.id   AF-A0A7C1G179-F1
#
_cell.length_a   1.000
_cell.length_b   1.000
_cell.length_c   1.000
_cell.angle_alpha   90.00
_cell.angle_beta   90.00
_cell.angle_gamma   90.00
#
_symmetry.space_group_name_H-M   'P 1'
#
loop_
_entity.id
_entity.type
_entity.pdbx_description
1 polymer ?
#
loop_
_entity_poly.entity_id
_entity_poly.type
_entity_poly.pdbx_seq_one_letter_code
_entity_poly.pdbx_strand_id
1 'polypeptide(L)'
;MFMQSVPSVSLQKCMKFSSSTHHTIRSCVLAVLAVGMLGCPQTMVKRIEQLRPPPNYRPVTADTTAEISADTLLARAGQFRQVMPSPDAADTADASHAERARATDSCIVELHPRRLDDERYPGEIVLDVVVTDAAGRLVTGLAPPHYRGSLPWRSLWFWLSDSCRGRAVPIDSFTVEELKAERDERFAIAFVLDHSPSMGEARVVRLRQATARVLGEFIAGDAATVISFGGRVTVEIPITSDSAVYRAFNPYAGKMIGGTAIYDAVAAAVDQLRKVPPQYRRVIVLFTDGGDNASKLTLQQAVRRALDSAVMVYTIGYGLIEEEPLRLLAQGTHGQMYRIYSVREFPFIFARIYRALRSYYRVRYRAPECAGLHTVRLGLRIGPCSTFATARYDRSVLTALDTVGTMIFLPIEFDYDRATIRPESLPLIERIADAMKAHPTLRIEVRGHTDDRGSEEYNRRLSQRRANAVVEALVQMGVERSRLRAVGFGKSRPLVENTTEENRARNRRTEFVIIGPGE
;
A
#
# COMPACT_ATOMS: atom_id res chain seq x y z
N MET A 1 -17.42 33.01 -47.84
CA MET A 1 -16.99 32.35 -49.10
C MET A 1 -15.51 32.04 -48.88
N PHE A 2 -15.07 30.85 -48.45
CA PHE A 2 -15.26 29.52 -49.01
C PHE A 2 -15.19 28.43 -47.92
N MET A 3 -15.99 27.37 -48.12
CA MET A 3 -15.94 26.06 -47.44
C MET A 3 -14.78 25.19 -47.97
N GLN A 4 -14.31 24.24 -47.15
CA GLN A 4 -14.21 22.77 -47.42
C GLN A 4 -13.28 22.12 -46.37
N SER A 5 -13.83 21.43 -45.34
CA SER A 5 -14.08 19.97 -45.24
C SER A 5 -12.84 19.10 -44.98
N VAL A 6 -12.64 18.69 -43.72
CA VAL A 6 -11.71 17.62 -43.29
C VAL A 6 -12.52 16.33 -43.08
N PRO A 7 -12.11 15.17 -43.62
CA PRO A 7 -12.91 13.95 -43.54
C PRO A 7 -12.67 13.16 -42.23
N SER A 8 -13.78 12.75 -41.65
CA SER A 8 -13.94 11.83 -40.53
C SER A 8 -13.75 10.37 -40.96
N VAL A 9 -12.57 9.77 -40.80
CA VAL A 9 -12.41 8.29 -40.85
C VAL A 9 -11.24 7.84 -39.97
N SER A 10 -11.49 7.48 -38.70
CA SER A 10 -10.56 6.61 -37.93
C SER A 10 -11.18 5.90 -36.71
N LEU A 11 -12.41 6.20 -36.31
CA LEU A 11 -13.05 5.53 -35.15
C LEU A 11 -14.06 4.44 -35.54
N GLN A 12 -14.50 4.39 -36.79
CA GLN A 12 -15.55 3.47 -37.24
C GLN A 12 -15.06 2.09 -37.71
N LYS A 13 -13.75 1.86 -37.82
CA LYS A 13 -13.18 0.53 -38.20
C LYS A 13 -12.83 -0.37 -37.01
N CYS A 14 -12.69 0.16 -35.78
CA CYS A 14 -12.49 -0.67 -34.59
C CYS A 14 -13.80 -1.21 -33.99
N MET A 15 -14.96 -0.64 -34.33
CA MET A 15 -16.26 -1.01 -33.73
C MET A 15 -17.11 -2.02 -34.52
N LYS A 16 -16.63 -2.55 -35.67
CA LYS A 16 -17.40 -3.52 -36.48
C LYS A 16 -17.11 -5.01 -36.21
N PHE A 17 -16.28 -5.34 -35.21
CA PHE A 17 -16.13 -6.73 -34.73
C PHE A 17 -16.84 -6.91 -33.38
N SER A 18 -18.15 -6.69 -33.37
CA SER A 18 -19.01 -6.99 -32.22
C SER A 18 -20.37 -7.47 -32.70
N SER A 19 -20.39 -8.58 -33.44
CA SER A 19 -21.62 -9.34 -33.69
C SER A 19 -21.29 -10.68 -34.33
N SER A 20 -20.91 -11.67 -33.51
CA SER A 20 -21.29 -13.10 -33.64
C SER A 20 -20.31 -13.98 -32.88
N THR A 21 -20.86 -14.80 -31.97
CA THR A 21 -20.43 -16.14 -31.56
C THR A 21 -18.95 -16.46 -31.28
N HIS A 22 -18.72 -16.99 -30.08
CA HIS A 22 -17.58 -17.79 -29.62
C HIS A 22 -16.57 -18.22 -30.71
N HIS A 23 -15.45 -17.50 -30.84
CA HIS A 23 -14.14 -18.10 -31.10
C HIS A 23 -12.98 -17.12 -30.83
N THR A 24 -12.24 -17.42 -29.77
CA THR A 24 -10.79 -17.24 -29.56
C THR A 24 -10.08 -15.95 -30.01
N ILE A 25 -9.64 -15.20 -28.99
CA ILE A 25 -8.62 -14.11 -28.94
C ILE A 25 -7.31 -14.41 -29.70
N ARG A 26 -7.05 -15.66 -30.12
CA ARG A 26 -5.92 -16.03 -30.98
C ARG A 26 -5.90 -15.30 -32.34
N SER A 27 -7.06 -14.92 -32.88
CA SER A 27 -7.12 -14.24 -34.18
C SER A 27 -6.73 -12.75 -34.14
N CYS A 28 -6.87 -12.07 -33.00
CA CYS A 28 -6.38 -10.68 -32.86
C CYS A 28 -4.85 -10.62 -32.75
N VAL A 29 -4.23 -11.61 -32.12
CA VAL A 29 -2.77 -11.66 -31.96
C VAL A 29 -2.08 -12.04 -33.28
N LEU A 30 -2.69 -12.92 -34.09
CA LEU A 30 -2.16 -13.23 -35.42
C LEU A 30 -2.34 -12.09 -36.44
N ALA A 31 -3.40 -11.29 -36.34
CA ALA A 31 -3.61 -10.16 -37.25
C ALA A 31 -2.55 -9.05 -37.06
N VAL A 32 -1.98 -8.92 -35.86
CA VAL A 32 -0.88 -7.96 -35.56
C VAL A 32 0.47 -8.44 -36.09
N LEU A 33 0.65 -9.75 -36.31
CA LEU A 33 1.90 -10.31 -36.85
C LEU A 33 1.96 -10.29 -38.39
N ALA A 34 0.82 -10.14 -39.08
CA ALA A 34 0.75 -10.18 -40.54
C ALA A 34 0.81 -8.79 -41.23
N VAL A 35 0.74 -7.69 -40.48
CA VAL A 35 0.92 -6.34 -41.01
C VAL A 35 2.15 -5.74 -40.36
N GLY A 36 3.31 -6.00 -40.95
CA GLY A 36 4.54 -5.31 -40.59
C GLY A 36 4.38 -3.82 -40.87
N MET A 37 4.14 -3.04 -39.81
CA MET A 37 4.64 -1.67 -39.58
C MET A 37 3.95 -1.09 -38.33
N LEU A 38 4.76 -0.40 -37.52
CA LEU A 38 4.46 0.35 -36.29
C LEU A 38 4.37 -0.51 -35.02
N GLY A 39 5.50 -0.55 -34.31
CA GLY A 39 5.68 -1.20 -33.04
C GLY A 39 4.60 -0.78 -32.03
N CYS A 40 3.92 -1.77 -31.46
CA CYS A 40 3.09 -1.57 -30.30
C CYS A 40 4.01 -1.11 -29.15
N PRO A 41 3.76 0.05 -28.51
CA PRO A 41 4.61 0.52 -27.42
C PRO A 41 4.66 -0.54 -26.32
N GLN A 42 5.85 -0.93 -25.86
CA GLN A 42 6.00 -1.89 -24.75
C GLN A 42 5.23 -1.45 -23.49
N THR A 43 4.95 -0.15 -23.35
CA THR A 43 4.09 0.44 -22.31
C THR A 43 2.61 0.06 -22.44
N MET A 44 2.07 -0.08 -23.66
CA MET A 44 0.71 -0.58 -23.90
C MET A 44 0.61 -2.06 -23.59
N VAL A 45 1.61 -2.87 -23.97
CA VAL A 45 1.64 -4.30 -23.64
C VAL A 45 1.79 -4.53 -22.13
N LYS A 46 2.66 -3.78 -21.43
CA LYS A 46 2.74 -3.78 -19.96
C LYS A 46 1.42 -3.34 -19.30
N ARG A 47 0.77 -2.28 -19.82
CA ARG A 47 -0.58 -1.89 -19.37
C ARG A 47 -1.59 -3.00 -19.61
N ILE A 48 -1.50 -3.73 -20.73
CA ILE A 48 -2.38 -4.83 -21.11
C ILE A 48 -2.16 -6.08 -20.25
N GLU A 49 -0.94 -6.40 -19.89
CA GLU A 49 -0.62 -7.50 -18.97
C GLU A 49 -1.04 -7.19 -17.52
N GLN A 50 -0.99 -5.91 -17.11
CA GLN A 50 -1.61 -5.43 -15.87
C GLN A 50 -3.16 -5.43 -15.90
N LEU A 51 -3.80 -5.64 -17.06
CA LEU A 51 -5.28 -5.70 -17.20
C LEU A 51 -5.89 -6.99 -16.69
N ARG A 52 -5.13 -8.09 -16.72
CA ARG A 52 -5.70 -9.39 -16.37
C ARG A 52 -5.59 -9.57 -14.86
N PRO A 53 -6.66 -10.07 -14.20
CA PRO A 53 -6.47 -10.61 -12.86
C PRO A 53 -5.29 -11.58 -12.91
N PRO A 54 -4.40 -11.59 -11.90
CA PRO A 54 -3.24 -12.46 -11.92
C PRO A 54 -3.68 -13.90 -12.19
N PRO A 55 -2.86 -14.75 -12.83
CA PRO A 55 -3.28 -16.08 -13.31
C PRO A 55 -3.98 -16.96 -12.28
N ASN A 56 -3.71 -16.75 -10.99
CA ASN A 56 -4.26 -17.48 -9.86
C ASN A 56 -5.31 -16.69 -9.04
N TYR A 57 -5.81 -15.56 -9.55
CA TYR A 57 -6.81 -14.75 -8.86
C TYR A 57 -8.15 -15.47 -8.77
N ARG A 58 -8.64 -15.65 -7.54
CA ARG A 58 -9.95 -16.25 -7.27
C ARG A 58 -10.88 -15.18 -6.68
N PRO A 59 -11.95 -14.78 -7.38
CA PRO A 59 -12.84 -13.73 -6.90
C PRO A 59 -13.68 -14.23 -5.72
N VAL A 60 -13.80 -13.42 -4.67
CA VAL A 60 -14.68 -13.74 -3.53
C VAL A 60 -16.12 -13.47 -3.95
N THR A 61 -16.92 -14.53 -4.13
CA THR A 61 -18.26 -14.43 -4.74
C THR A 61 -19.39 -15.10 -3.95
N ALA A 62 -19.11 -15.56 -2.73
CA ALA A 62 -20.10 -16.24 -1.89
C ALA A 62 -20.28 -15.52 -0.56
N ASP A 63 -21.53 -15.44 -0.10
CA ASP A 63 -21.83 -15.00 1.26
C ASP A 63 -21.60 -16.17 2.18
N THR A 64 -20.56 -16.07 2.97
CA THR A 64 -20.17 -17.13 3.85
C THR A 64 -20.25 -16.60 5.28
N THR A 65 -21.49 -16.55 5.77
CA THR A 65 -21.87 -15.96 7.06
C THR A 65 -21.35 -16.70 8.29
N ALA A 66 -20.80 -17.92 8.13
CA ALA A 66 -20.20 -18.67 9.22
C ALA A 66 -18.67 -18.58 9.18
N GLU A 67 -18.06 -18.12 10.27
CA GLU A 67 -16.66 -18.45 10.58
C GLU A 67 -16.51 -19.98 10.50
N ILE A 68 -15.39 -20.45 9.97
CA ILE A 68 -15.08 -21.88 9.95
C ILE A 68 -13.99 -22.16 10.97
N SER A 69 -14.18 -23.17 11.81
CA SER A 69 -13.12 -23.60 12.72
C SER A 69 -12.03 -24.35 11.97
N ALA A 70 -10.79 -24.22 12.44
CA ALA A 70 -9.65 -24.97 11.94
C ALA A 70 -9.92 -26.49 11.92
N ASP A 71 -10.57 -27.02 12.96
CA ASP A 71 -10.93 -28.45 13.05
C ASP A 71 -11.88 -28.87 11.93
N THR A 72 -12.85 -28.02 11.58
CA THR A 72 -13.80 -28.28 10.49
C THR A 72 -13.07 -28.29 9.14
N LEU A 73 -12.07 -27.43 8.96
CA LEU A 73 -11.24 -27.42 7.76
C LEU A 73 -10.32 -28.63 7.68
N LEU A 74 -9.65 -29.00 8.77
CA LEU A 74 -8.75 -30.15 8.83
C LEU A 74 -9.49 -31.48 8.61
N ALA A 75 -10.71 -31.62 9.14
CA ALA A 75 -11.58 -32.76 8.86
C ALA A 75 -11.93 -32.89 7.36
N ARG A 76 -12.01 -31.76 6.64
CA ARG A 76 -12.23 -31.73 5.18
C ARG A 76 -10.94 -31.93 4.37
N ALA A 77 -9.79 -31.54 4.93
CA ALA A 77 -8.48 -31.61 4.26
C ALA A 77 -8.03 -33.05 3.94
N GLY A 78 -8.47 -34.04 4.72
CA GLY A 78 -8.21 -35.47 4.46
C GLY A 78 -8.76 -36.01 3.12
N GLN A 79 -9.54 -35.21 2.38
CA GLN A 79 -10.10 -35.55 1.07
C GLN A 79 -9.29 -35.00 -0.12
N PHE A 80 -8.28 -34.15 0.11
CA PHE A 80 -7.50 -33.53 -0.98
C PHE A 80 -6.18 -34.26 -1.22
N ARG A 81 -5.97 -34.71 -2.47
CA ARG A 81 -4.82 -35.53 -2.89
C ARG A 81 -3.53 -34.70 -2.88
N GLN A 82 -2.48 -35.24 -2.25
CA GLN A 82 -1.17 -34.61 -2.11
C GLN A 82 -0.48 -34.36 -3.45
N VAL A 83 0.02 -33.14 -3.66
CA VAL A 83 1.13 -32.86 -4.59
C VAL A 83 2.04 -31.82 -3.91
N MET A 84 3.26 -32.21 -3.56
CA MET A 84 4.26 -31.38 -2.86
C MET A 84 5.25 -30.78 -3.87
N PRO A 85 5.62 -29.50 -3.75
CA PRO A 85 6.87 -28.98 -4.31
C PRO A 85 8.00 -29.00 -3.27
N SER A 86 9.22 -29.26 -3.72
CA SER A 86 10.45 -29.33 -2.91
C SER A 86 10.87 -27.94 -2.37
N PRO A 87 11.51 -27.84 -1.18
CA PRO A 87 12.01 -26.58 -0.59
C PRO A 87 13.09 -25.87 -1.41
N ASP A 88 13.78 -26.57 -2.31
CA ASP A 88 14.96 -26.05 -3.03
C ASP A 88 14.63 -25.28 -4.32
N ALA A 89 13.35 -25.13 -4.68
CA ALA A 89 12.95 -24.48 -5.95
C ALA A 89 12.93 -22.95 -5.91
N ALA A 90 13.43 -22.32 -4.84
CA ALA A 90 13.40 -20.86 -4.69
C ALA A 90 14.57 -20.11 -5.34
N ASP A 91 15.56 -20.79 -5.95
CA ASP A 91 16.82 -20.14 -6.35
C ASP A 91 17.36 -20.45 -7.77
N THR A 92 16.55 -20.94 -8.71
CA THR A 92 16.98 -20.99 -10.13
C THR A 92 15.94 -20.47 -11.11
N ALA A 93 16.42 -19.72 -12.11
CA ALA A 93 15.62 -19.01 -13.11
C ALA A 93 15.02 -19.91 -14.21
N ASP A 94 15.09 -21.24 -14.09
CA ASP A 94 14.80 -22.16 -15.22
C ASP A 94 13.74 -23.25 -14.92
N ALA A 95 12.85 -23.03 -13.95
CA ALA A 95 11.69 -23.90 -13.76
C ALA A 95 10.57 -23.52 -14.74
N SER A 96 10.30 -24.42 -15.69
CA SER A 96 9.29 -24.23 -16.75
C SER A 96 7.92 -23.82 -16.19
N HIS A 97 7.25 -22.92 -16.91
CA HIS A 97 5.99 -22.28 -16.51
C HIS A 97 4.87 -23.26 -16.12
N ALA A 98 4.92 -24.51 -16.59
CA ALA A 98 3.93 -25.55 -16.32
C ALA A 98 4.08 -26.21 -14.93
N GLU A 99 5.29 -26.25 -14.36
CA GLU A 99 5.53 -26.84 -13.02
C GLU A 99 5.12 -25.88 -11.89
N ARG A 100 5.34 -24.58 -12.08
CA ARG A 100 4.87 -23.54 -11.14
C ARG A 100 3.34 -23.45 -11.06
N ALA A 101 2.63 -23.82 -12.12
CA ALA A 101 1.17 -23.82 -12.16
C ALA A 101 0.53 -25.02 -11.43
N ARG A 102 1.23 -26.15 -11.28
CA ARG A 102 0.69 -27.36 -10.60
C ARG A 102 0.82 -27.31 -9.07
N ALA A 103 1.75 -26.52 -8.55
CA ALA A 103 2.03 -26.38 -7.12
C ALA A 103 1.03 -25.51 -6.34
N THR A 104 0.22 -24.70 -7.03
CA THR A 104 -0.63 -23.67 -6.41
C THR A 104 -2.11 -24.05 -6.30
N ASP A 105 -2.49 -25.27 -6.72
CA ASP A 105 -3.89 -25.71 -6.73
C ASP A 105 -4.36 -26.37 -5.41
N SER A 106 -3.53 -26.44 -4.35
CA SER A 106 -3.79 -27.32 -3.19
C SER A 106 -4.01 -26.61 -1.84
N CYS A 107 -3.90 -25.29 -1.75
CA CYS A 107 -4.13 -24.62 -0.46
C CYS A 107 -5.60 -24.28 -0.24
N ILE A 108 -6.18 -24.83 0.82
CA ILE A 108 -7.57 -24.57 1.23
C ILE A 108 -7.76 -23.25 1.99
N VAL A 109 -6.65 -22.58 2.35
CA VAL A 109 -6.65 -21.31 3.06
C VAL A 109 -5.70 -20.28 2.45
N GLU A 110 -6.02 -19.02 2.68
CA GLU A 110 -5.25 -17.83 2.34
C GLU A 110 -4.96 -17.04 3.62
N LEU A 111 -3.76 -16.46 3.72
CA LEU A 111 -3.34 -15.62 4.84
C LEU A 111 -3.15 -14.19 4.33
N HIS A 112 -3.84 -13.24 4.94
CA HIS A 112 -3.86 -11.84 4.52
C HIS A 112 -3.37 -10.92 5.64
N PRO A 113 -2.47 -9.96 5.35
CA PRO A 113 -2.20 -8.89 6.29
C PRO A 113 -3.45 -8.01 6.45
N ARG A 114 -3.73 -7.58 7.68
CA ARG A 114 -4.84 -6.67 8.01
C ARG A 114 -4.32 -5.31 8.44
N ARG A 115 -3.37 -5.29 9.37
CA ARG A 115 -2.74 -4.09 9.90
C ARG A 115 -1.31 -4.40 10.29
N LEU A 116 -0.43 -3.44 10.08
CA LEU A 116 0.91 -3.45 10.63
C LEU A 116 1.11 -2.19 11.46
N ASP A 117 1.53 -2.39 12.71
CA ASP A 117 1.88 -1.34 13.65
C ASP A 117 3.34 -1.54 14.06
N ASP A 118 4.13 -0.51 13.79
CA ASP A 118 5.55 -0.49 14.02
C ASP A 118 5.96 0.52 15.11
N GLU A 119 5.03 1.22 15.78
CA GLU A 119 5.32 2.37 16.66
C GLU A 119 6.39 2.11 17.73
N ARG A 120 6.53 0.85 18.18
CA ARG A 120 7.51 0.41 19.20
C ARG A 120 8.75 -0.25 18.62
N TYR A 121 9.06 0.01 17.36
CA TYR A 121 10.26 -0.45 16.68
C TYR A 121 11.55 -0.02 17.40
N PRO A 122 12.61 -0.86 17.42
CA PRO A 122 12.65 -2.25 16.94
C PRO A 122 12.12 -3.26 17.98
N GLY A 123 11.76 -2.78 19.19
CA GLY A 123 11.41 -3.60 20.34
C GLY A 123 10.18 -4.48 20.12
N GLU A 124 9.16 -3.96 19.45
CA GLU A 124 7.97 -4.73 19.09
C GLU A 124 7.37 -4.25 17.76
N ILE A 125 7.13 -5.19 16.85
CA ILE A 125 6.23 -5.05 15.70
C ILE A 125 4.97 -5.85 15.98
N VAL A 126 3.82 -5.27 15.66
CA VAL A 126 2.52 -5.92 15.73
C VAL A 126 1.96 -6.07 14.32
N LEU A 127 1.85 -7.31 13.86
CA LEU A 127 1.24 -7.67 12.58
C LEU A 127 -0.09 -8.38 12.85
N ASP A 128 -1.19 -7.69 12.59
CA ASP A 128 -2.52 -8.28 12.60
C ASP A 128 -2.79 -8.92 11.23
N VAL A 129 -3.19 -10.19 11.21
CA VAL A 129 -3.48 -10.97 10.00
C VAL A 129 -4.84 -11.64 10.10
N VAL A 130 -5.39 -12.00 8.94
CA VAL A 130 -6.65 -12.69 8.80
C VAL A 130 -6.42 -13.93 7.95
N VAL A 131 -6.99 -15.06 8.38
CA VAL A 131 -6.97 -16.30 7.60
C VAL A 131 -8.34 -16.49 6.98
N THR A 132 -8.40 -16.75 5.68
CA THR A 132 -9.64 -17.10 4.99
C THR A 132 -9.55 -18.44 4.29
N ASP A 133 -10.67 -19.13 4.08
CA ASP A 133 -10.72 -20.28 3.18
C ASP A 133 -10.91 -19.86 1.71
N ALA A 134 -10.92 -20.83 0.79
CA ALA A 134 -11.14 -20.59 -0.64
C ALA A 134 -12.49 -19.93 -0.99
N ALA A 135 -13.45 -19.91 -0.06
CA ALA A 135 -14.74 -19.23 -0.22
C ALA A 135 -14.77 -17.85 0.46
N GLY A 136 -13.64 -17.40 1.03
CA GLY A 136 -13.51 -16.13 1.75
C GLY A 136 -14.02 -16.15 3.18
N ARG A 137 -14.33 -17.32 3.77
CA ARG A 137 -14.72 -17.42 5.19
C ARG A 137 -13.54 -17.16 6.08
N LEU A 138 -13.75 -16.38 7.15
CA LEU A 138 -12.78 -16.27 8.22
C LEU A 138 -12.55 -17.63 8.88
N VAL A 139 -11.29 -18.01 8.99
CA VAL A 139 -10.85 -19.23 9.67
C VAL A 139 -10.42 -18.87 11.08
N THR A 140 -11.06 -19.51 12.07
CA THR A 140 -10.83 -19.30 13.50
C THR A 140 -10.31 -20.56 14.17
N GLY A 141 -9.81 -20.44 15.39
CA GLY A 141 -9.25 -21.55 16.17
C GLY A 141 -7.86 -21.99 15.68
N LEU A 142 -7.04 -21.08 15.14
CA LEU A 142 -5.66 -21.40 14.72
C LEU A 142 -4.60 -20.93 15.72
N ALA A 143 -4.97 -20.18 16.76
CA ALA A 143 -4.05 -19.70 17.78
C ALA A 143 -4.74 -19.55 19.16
N PRO A 144 -3.98 -19.55 20.27
CA PRO A 144 -4.52 -19.26 21.60
C PRO A 144 -5.21 -17.89 21.65
N PRO A 145 -6.23 -17.69 22.52
CA PRO A 145 -6.77 -18.63 23.49
C PRO A 145 -7.83 -19.59 22.91
N HIS A 146 -8.20 -19.43 21.63
CA HIS A 146 -9.30 -20.18 21.01
C HIS A 146 -8.88 -21.47 20.32
N TYR A 147 -7.58 -21.75 20.23
CA TYR A 147 -7.04 -22.99 19.69
C TYR A 147 -7.43 -24.22 20.51
N ARG A 148 -8.02 -25.22 19.85
CA ARG A 148 -8.44 -26.50 20.46
C ARG A 148 -7.89 -27.74 19.73
N GLY A 149 -7.00 -27.53 18.76
CA GLY A 149 -6.45 -28.62 17.96
C GLY A 149 -5.49 -29.54 18.75
N SER A 150 -5.26 -30.73 18.22
CA SER A 150 -4.40 -31.75 18.84
C SER A 150 -2.90 -31.54 18.62
N LEU A 151 -2.52 -30.75 17.61
CA LEU A 151 -1.12 -30.38 17.35
C LEU A 151 -0.74 -29.11 18.13
N PRO A 152 0.54 -28.83 18.38
CA PRO A 152 0.93 -27.53 18.92
C PRO A 152 0.58 -26.42 17.92
N TRP A 153 -0.11 -25.35 18.33
CA TRP A 153 -0.45 -24.24 17.42
C TRP A 153 0.79 -23.65 16.69
N ARG A 154 1.98 -23.71 17.31
CA ARG A 154 3.27 -23.30 16.71
C ARG A 154 3.64 -24.11 15.46
N SER A 155 3.14 -25.33 15.31
CA SER A 155 3.31 -26.13 14.09
C SER A 155 2.50 -25.57 12.91
N LEU A 156 1.43 -24.83 13.19
CA LEU A 156 0.64 -24.13 12.18
C LEU A 156 1.35 -22.84 11.77
N TRP A 157 1.75 -22.02 12.75
CA TRP A 157 2.48 -20.77 12.53
C TRP A 157 3.98 -21.03 12.51
N PHE A 158 4.46 -21.65 11.44
CA PHE A 158 5.74 -22.34 11.41
C PHE A 158 6.95 -21.45 11.10
N TRP A 159 6.73 -20.24 10.57
CA TRP A 159 7.81 -19.39 10.07
C TRP A 159 7.43 -17.91 10.06
N LEU A 160 8.38 -17.06 10.45
CA LEU A 160 8.33 -15.62 10.25
C LEU A 160 9.72 -15.14 9.81
N SER A 161 9.76 -14.26 8.83
CA SER A 161 10.94 -13.45 8.53
C SER A 161 10.59 -11.98 8.40
N ASP A 162 11.56 -11.13 8.71
CA ASP A 162 11.53 -9.71 8.42
C ASP A 162 12.75 -9.38 7.55
N SER A 163 12.66 -8.40 6.66
CA SER A 163 13.79 -8.02 5.82
C SER A 163 14.50 -6.80 6.37
N CYS A 164 15.82 -6.84 6.37
CA CYS A 164 16.67 -5.70 6.67
C CYS A 164 17.54 -5.39 5.44
N ARG A 165 17.47 -4.15 4.93
CA ARG A 165 18.19 -3.72 3.71
C ARG A 165 17.99 -4.69 2.52
N GLY A 166 16.75 -5.14 2.33
CA GLY A 166 16.38 -6.10 1.27
C GLY A 166 16.78 -7.56 1.53
N ARG A 167 17.53 -7.86 2.59
CA ARG A 167 17.91 -9.23 2.98
C ARG A 167 16.93 -9.78 4.01
N ALA A 168 16.37 -10.97 3.76
CA ALA A 168 15.51 -11.64 4.74
C ALA A 168 16.31 -12.10 5.97
N VAL A 169 15.77 -11.82 7.16
CA VAL A 169 16.27 -12.21 8.47
C VAL A 169 15.20 -13.10 9.12
N PRO A 170 15.49 -14.39 9.40
CA PRO A 170 14.59 -15.26 10.14
C PRO A 170 14.31 -14.71 11.54
N ILE A 171 13.07 -14.84 12.03
CA ILE A 171 12.68 -14.43 13.37
C ILE A 171 12.37 -15.68 14.21
N ASP A 172 13.27 -15.97 15.13
CA ASP A 172 13.22 -17.21 15.92
C ASP A 172 12.14 -17.22 17.01
N SER A 173 11.68 -16.03 17.43
CA SER A 173 10.67 -15.89 18.49
C SER A 173 9.61 -14.86 18.13
N PHE A 174 8.37 -15.34 18.03
CA PHE A 174 7.17 -14.53 17.89
C PHE A 174 6.00 -15.18 18.63
N THR A 175 4.99 -14.38 18.94
CA THR A 175 3.72 -14.82 19.51
C THR A 175 2.61 -14.69 18.48
N VAL A 176 1.59 -15.54 18.60
CA VAL A 176 0.35 -15.43 17.83
C VAL A 176 -0.81 -15.56 18.80
N GLU A 177 -1.73 -14.62 18.73
CA GLU A 177 -2.93 -14.55 19.57
C GLU A 177 -4.15 -14.36 18.68
N GLU A 178 -5.15 -15.22 18.80
CA GLU A 178 -6.44 -15.03 18.14
C GLU A 178 -7.29 -14.04 18.94
N LEU A 179 -7.61 -12.91 18.32
CA LEU A 179 -8.41 -11.86 18.92
C LEU A 179 -9.77 -11.79 18.24
N LYS A 180 -10.81 -11.80 19.07
CA LYS A 180 -12.18 -11.47 18.68
C LYS A 180 -12.53 -10.17 19.40
N ALA A 181 -12.90 -9.15 18.64
CA ALA A 181 -13.37 -7.87 19.16
C ALA A 181 -14.47 -8.18 20.18
N GLU A 182 -14.26 -7.71 21.40
CA GLU A 182 -15.22 -7.93 22.48
C GLU A 182 -16.57 -7.33 22.08
N ARG A 183 -17.65 -7.84 22.68
CA ARG A 183 -19.00 -7.33 22.41
C ARG A 183 -19.13 -5.82 22.64
N ASP A 184 -18.21 -5.20 23.37
CA ASP A 184 -18.22 -3.77 23.69
C ASP A 184 -17.33 -2.91 22.78
N GLU A 185 -16.50 -3.50 21.90
CA GLU A 185 -15.73 -2.72 20.93
C GLU A 185 -16.64 -2.20 19.80
N ARG A 186 -16.76 -0.86 19.74
CA ARG A 186 -17.61 -0.14 18.79
C ARG A 186 -16.78 0.39 17.63
N PHE A 187 -17.27 0.20 16.41
CA PHE A 187 -16.64 0.73 15.21
C PHE A 187 -17.44 1.89 14.66
N ALA A 188 -16.74 2.94 14.23
CA ALA A 188 -17.28 4.02 13.43
C ALA A 188 -16.68 3.91 12.04
N ILE A 189 -17.50 3.56 11.05
CA ILE A 189 -17.04 3.21 9.71
C ILE A 189 -17.61 4.20 8.70
N ALA A 190 -16.72 4.83 7.94
CA ALA A 190 -17.08 5.67 6.80
C ALA A 190 -16.90 4.89 5.50
N PHE A 191 -17.99 4.68 4.77
CA PHE A 191 -17.93 4.16 3.40
C PHE A 191 -17.78 5.33 2.43
N VAL A 192 -16.63 5.42 1.77
CA VAL A 192 -16.29 6.48 0.83
C VAL A 192 -16.31 5.90 -0.58
N LEU A 193 -17.31 6.30 -1.36
CA LEU A 193 -17.71 5.63 -2.60
C LEU A 193 -17.45 6.50 -3.83
N ASP A 194 -16.62 6.01 -4.74
CA ASP A 194 -16.36 6.70 -6.00
C ASP A 194 -17.58 6.67 -6.93
N HIS A 195 -18.06 7.85 -7.28
CA HIS A 195 -19.15 8.15 -8.20
C HIS A 195 -18.64 8.94 -9.42
N SER A 196 -17.33 8.91 -9.69
CA SER A 196 -16.72 9.55 -10.84
C SER A 196 -17.15 8.88 -12.15
N PRO A 197 -17.15 9.59 -13.30
CA PRO A 197 -17.69 9.07 -14.56
C PRO A 197 -17.09 7.73 -15.01
N SER A 198 -15.84 7.43 -14.63
CA SER A 198 -15.16 6.16 -14.95
C SER A 198 -15.89 4.95 -14.39
N MET A 199 -16.58 5.07 -13.25
CA MET A 199 -17.37 3.99 -12.66
C MET A 199 -18.59 3.64 -13.52
N GLY A 200 -19.23 4.62 -14.17
CA GLY A 200 -20.48 4.40 -14.89
C GLY A 200 -21.66 4.01 -13.98
N GLU A 201 -22.87 4.26 -14.45
CA GLU A 201 -24.09 4.19 -13.63
C GLU A 201 -24.35 2.79 -13.05
N ALA A 202 -24.23 1.74 -13.86
CA ALA A 202 -24.49 0.36 -13.42
C ALA A 202 -23.54 -0.09 -12.30
N ARG A 203 -22.26 0.30 -12.32
CA ARG A 203 -21.32 -0.05 -11.25
C ARG A 203 -21.55 0.81 -10.01
N VAL A 204 -21.92 2.08 -10.16
CA VAL A 204 -22.30 2.92 -9.01
C VAL A 204 -23.52 2.32 -8.29
N VAL A 205 -24.58 1.96 -9.02
CA VAL A 205 -25.73 1.27 -8.42
C VAL A 205 -25.30 -0.02 -7.72
N ARG A 206 -24.43 -0.81 -8.35
CA ARG A 206 -23.93 -2.06 -7.74
C ARG A 206 -23.09 -1.82 -6.48
N LEU A 207 -22.27 -0.77 -6.48
CA LEU A 207 -21.47 -0.34 -5.34
C LEU A 207 -22.37 0.05 -4.16
N ARG A 208 -23.41 0.84 -4.43
CA ARG A 208 -24.39 1.24 -3.41
C ARG A 208 -25.18 0.06 -2.85
N GLN A 209 -25.61 -0.88 -3.69
CA GLN A 209 -26.26 -2.12 -3.23
C GLN A 209 -25.34 -2.92 -2.31
N ALA A 210 -24.05 -3.00 -2.63
CA ALA A 210 -23.06 -3.66 -1.80
C ALA A 210 -22.86 -2.95 -0.44
N THR A 211 -22.83 -1.61 -0.44
CA THR A 211 -22.80 -0.82 0.80
C THR A 211 -24.05 -1.02 1.64
N ALA A 212 -25.25 -0.99 1.04
CA ALA A 212 -26.50 -1.25 1.76
C ALA A 212 -26.52 -2.63 2.44
N ARG A 213 -25.97 -3.64 1.76
CA ARG A 213 -25.86 -5.00 2.30
C ARG A 213 -25.00 -5.03 3.57
N VAL A 214 -23.78 -4.49 3.52
CA VAL A 214 -22.88 -4.52 4.69
C VAL A 214 -23.43 -3.68 5.85
N LEU A 215 -24.12 -2.57 5.57
CA LEU A 215 -24.81 -1.78 6.60
C LEU A 215 -25.89 -2.61 7.34
N GLY A 216 -26.50 -3.57 6.66
CA GLY A 216 -27.41 -4.55 7.28
C GLY A 216 -26.73 -5.49 8.28
N GLU A 217 -25.41 -5.70 8.18
CA GLU A 217 -24.61 -6.57 9.04
C GLU A 217 -24.03 -5.84 10.28
N PHE A 218 -24.21 -4.52 10.38
CA PHE A 218 -23.70 -3.74 11.51
C PHE A 218 -24.37 -4.20 12.81
N ILE A 219 -23.57 -4.41 13.84
CA ILE A 219 -24.07 -4.76 15.16
C ILE A 219 -24.57 -3.51 15.89
N ALA A 220 -25.45 -3.70 16.87
CA ALA A 220 -25.98 -2.61 17.66
C ALA A 220 -24.86 -1.79 18.32
N GLY A 221 -24.91 -0.47 18.12
CA GLY A 221 -23.93 0.48 18.66
C GLY A 221 -22.80 0.85 17.70
N ASP A 222 -22.61 0.13 16.58
CA ASP A 222 -21.71 0.63 15.54
C ASP A 222 -22.28 1.89 14.88
N ALA A 223 -21.38 2.78 14.46
CA ALA A 223 -21.73 3.99 13.74
C ALA A 223 -21.31 3.88 12.27
N ALA A 224 -22.15 4.38 11.37
CA ALA A 224 -21.89 4.42 9.95
C ALA A 224 -22.07 5.82 9.38
N THR A 225 -21.23 6.18 8.40
CA THR A 225 -21.46 7.30 7.49
C THR A 225 -21.23 6.82 6.07
N VAL A 226 -22.02 7.33 5.12
CA VAL A 226 -21.83 7.06 3.70
C VAL A 226 -21.55 8.37 2.99
N ILE A 227 -20.45 8.39 2.27
CA ILE A 227 -19.95 9.54 1.54
C ILE A 227 -19.73 9.10 0.10
N SER A 228 -20.26 9.85 -0.85
CA SER A 228 -19.91 9.70 -2.26
C SER A 228 -19.04 10.85 -2.73
N PHE A 229 -18.22 10.57 -3.73
CA PHE A 229 -17.37 11.60 -4.31
C PHE A 229 -17.21 11.45 -5.81
N GLY A 230 -17.00 12.58 -6.46
CA GLY A 230 -16.33 12.70 -7.75
C GLY A 230 -15.39 13.89 -7.62
N GLY A 231 -15.51 14.93 -8.44
CA GLY A 231 -14.82 16.20 -8.24
C GLY A 231 -15.40 17.07 -7.12
N ARG A 232 -16.46 16.59 -6.46
CA ARG A 232 -17.00 17.14 -5.20
C ARG A 232 -17.37 15.98 -4.28
N VAL A 233 -17.34 16.25 -2.98
CA VAL A 233 -17.67 15.28 -1.93
C VAL A 233 -19.07 15.55 -1.40
N THR A 234 -19.87 14.49 -1.24
CA THR A 234 -21.24 14.55 -0.72
C THR A 234 -21.38 13.58 0.45
N VAL A 235 -21.81 14.08 1.62
CA VAL A 235 -22.18 13.23 2.74
C VAL A 235 -23.63 12.79 2.54
N GLU A 236 -23.84 11.53 2.18
CA GLU A 236 -25.18 10.99 1.93
C GLU A 236 -25.87 10.56 3.22
N ILE A 237 -25.10 9.95 4.13
CA ILE A 237 -25.54 9.61 5.48
C ILE A 237 -24.54 10.25 6.44
N PRO A 238 -24.92 11.30 7.20
CA PRO A 238 -24.12 11.78 8.31
C PRO A 238 -23.85 10.67 9.32
N ILE A 239 -22.70 10.72 9.99
CA ILE A 239 -22.32 9.69 10.96
C ILE A 239 -23.41 9.49 12.02
N THR A 240 -23.84 8.24 12.18
CA THR A 240 -24.90 7.88 13.12
C THR A 240 -24.76 6.43 13.57
N SER A 241 -25.09 6.16 14.83
CA SER A 241 -25.26 4.80 15.35
C SER A 241 -26.72 4.32 15.29
N ASP A 242 -27.63 5.14 14.78
CA ASP A 242 -29.02 4.75 14.56
C ASP A 242 -29.15 3.86 13.33
N SER A 243 -29.44 2.58 13.59
CA SER A 243 -29.61 1.57 12.56
C SER A 243 -30.77 1.84 11.61
N ALA A 244 -31.83 2.52 12.04
CA ALA A 244 -32.94 2.87 11.15
C ALA A 244 -32.46 3.84 10.06
N VAL A 245 -31.60 4.80 10.42
CA VAL A 245 -31.08 5.81 9.48
C VAL A 245 -30.16 5.16 8.45
N TYR A 246 -29.14 4.41 8.88
CA TYR A 246 -28.19 3.86 7.91
C TYR A 246 -28.76 2.67 7.11
N ARG A 247 -29.75 1.94 7.63
CA ARG A 247 -30.44 0.89 6.85
C ARG A 247 -31.44 1.45 5.83
N ALA A 248 -31.86 2.70 5.97
CA ALA A 248 -32.67 3.41 4.98
C ALA A 248 -31.85 3.94 3.79
N PHE A 249 -30.55 3.65 3.72
CA PHE A 249 -29.69 4.04 2.60
C PHE A 249 -30.30 3.60 1.25
N ASN A 250 -30.56 4.56 0.36
CA ASN A 250 -31.14 4.26 -0.95
C ASN A 250 -30.09 3.66 -1.90
N PRO A 251 -30.16 2.35 -2.23
CA PRO A 251 -29.13 1.70 -3.02
C PRO A 251 -29.20 2.05 -4.52
N TYR A 252 -30.23 2.77 -4.96
CA TYR A 252 -30.47 3.11 -6.38
C TYR A 252 -30.25 4.60 -6.70
N ALA A 253 -30.12 5.46 -5.68
CA ALA A 253 -29.89 6.89 -5.89
C ALA A 253 -28.41 7.21 -6.18
N GLY A 254 -27.97 7.05 -7.42
CA GLY A 254 -26.61 7.40 -7.84
C GLY A 254 -26.61 8.50 -8.89
N LYS A 255 -25.93 9.62 -8.64
CA LYS A 255 -25.59 10.58 -9.68
C LYS A 255 -24.08 10.61 -9.87
N MET A 256 -23.66 10.54 -11.14
CA MET A 256 -22.25 10.68 -11.49
C MET A 256 -21.79 12.12 -11.23
N ILE A 257 -20.63 12.27 -10.60
CA ILE A 257 -20.04 13.56 -10.26
C ILE A 257 -18.72 13.65 -11.03
N GLY A 258 -18.55 14.63 -11.93
CA GLY A 258 -17.33 14.75 -12.73
C GLY A 258 -16.07 14.97 -11.88
N GLY A 259 -14.94 14.36 -12.25
CA GLY A 259 -13.67 14.38 -11.49
C GLY A 259 -13.58 13.28 -10.44
N THR A 260 -12.42 13.12 -9.80
CA THR A 260 -12.13 12.09 -8.79
C THR A 260 -11.31 12.72 -7.65
N ALA A 261 -11.96 13.15 -6.57
CA ALA A 261 -11.35 13.84 -5.42
C ALA A 261 -11.28 12.91 -4.18
N ILE A 262 -10.36 11.94 -4.25
CA ILE A 262 -10.12 10.91 -3.24
C ILE A 262 -9.68 11.53 -1.91
N TYR A 263 -8.66 12.39 -1.93
CA TYR A 263 -8.05 12.95 -0.72
C TYR A 263 -9.00 13.90 0.03
N ASP A 264 -9.79 14.70 -0.70
CA ASP A 264 -10.84 15.53 -0.11
C ASP A 264 -11.96 14.67 0.48
N ALA A 265 -12.30 13.54 -0.15
CA ALA A 265 -13.31 12.61 0.36
C ALA A 265 -12.85 11.91 1.65
N VAL A 266 -11.58 11.51 1.73
CA VAL A 266 -10.97 10.98 2.95
C VAL A 266 -11.01 12.02 4.07
N ALA A 267 -10.67 13.29 3.77
CA ALA A 267 -10.72 14.36 4.75
C ALA A 267 -12.14 14.61 5.29
N ALA A 268 -13.15 14.61 4.42
CA ALA A 268 -14.55 14.72 4.82
C ALA A 268 -15.01 13.52 5.68
N ALA A 269 -14.54 12.32 5.36
CA ALA A 269 -14.80 11.12 6.17
C ALA A 269 -14.18 11.23 7.56
N VAL A 270 -12.94 11.72 7.67
CA VAL A 270 -12.31 12.01 8.96
C VAL A 270 -13.15 13.00 9.76
N ASP A 271 -13.67 14.06 9.12
CA ASP A 271 -14.51 15.05 9.81
C ASP A 271 -15.82 14.47 10.34
N GLN A 272 -16.41 13.49 9.66
CA GLN A 272 -17.54 12.74 10.19
C GLN A 272 -17.10 11.85 11.37
N LEU A 273 -16.04 11.07 11.21
CA LEU A 273 -15.57 10.14 12.22
C LEU A 273 -15.07 10.82 13.51
N ARG A 274 -14.62 12.08 13.45
CA ARG A 274 -14.25 12.85 14.66
C ARG A 274 -15.43 13.21 15.55
N LYS A 275 -16.67 13.13 15.03
CA LYS A 275 -17.88 13.44 15.80
C LYS A 275 -18.30 12.30 16.73
N VAL A 276 -17.81 11.08 16.51
CA VAL A 276 -18.09 9.97 17.42
C VAL A 276 -17.17 10.00 18.64
N PRO A 277 -17.64 9.51 19.80
CA PRO A 277 -16.84 9.43 21.02
C PRO A 277 -15.49 8.72 20.83
N PRO A 278 -14.45 9.05 21.63
CA PRO A 278 -13.10 8.51 21.47
C PRO A 278 -12.96 6.99 21.59
N GLN A 279 -13.90 6.32 22.25
CA GLN A 279 -13.90 4.85 22.38
C GLN A 279 -14.18 4.11 21.07
N TYR A 280 -14.72 4.80 20.05
CA TYR A 280 -14.94 4.18 18.76
C TYR A 280 -13.62 3.97 18.02
N ARG A 281 -13.43 2.77 17.48
CA ARG A 281 -12.41 2.52 16.46
C ARG A 281 -12.88 3.14 15.15
N ARG A 282 -12.13 4.11 14.63
CA ARG A 282 -12.49 4.86 13.43
C ARG A 282 -11.85 4.23 12.19
N VAL A 283 -12.68 3.93 11.21
CA VAL A 283 -12.26 3.25 9.97
C VAL A 283 -12.86 3.96 8.76
N ILE A 284 -12.06 4.17 7.73
CA ILE A 284 -12.53 4.54 6.39
C ILE A 284 -12.39 3.31 5.49
N VAL A 285 -13.45 2.99 4.75
CA VAL A 285 -13.41 2.03 3.64
C VAL A 285 -13.65 2.80 2.35
N LEU A 286 -12.57 3.12 1.66
CA LEU A 286 -12.54 3.88 0.42
C LEU A 286 -12.57 2.94 -0.78
N PHE A 287 -13.52 3.13 -1.70
CA PHE A 287 -13.63 2.40 -2.95
C PHE A 287 -13.41 3.34 -4.13
N THR A 288 -12.55 2.96 -5.09
CA THR A 288 -12.29 3.73 -6.31
C THR A 288 -11.93 2.83 -7.50
N ASP A 289 -12.24 3.27 -8.72
CA ASP A 289 -11.72 2.69 -9.97
C ASP A 289 -10.71 3.58 -10.70
N GLY A 290 -10.28 4.68 -10.07
CA GLY A 290 -9.32 5.62 -10.64
C GLY A 290 -8.38 6.25 -9.61
N GLY A 291 -7.49 7.10 -10.13
CA GLY A 291 -6.59 7.95 -9.35
C GLY A 291 -7.22 9.32 -9.04
N ASP A 292 -6.62 10.04 -8.10
CA ASP A 292 -7.04 11.39 -7.75
C ASP A 292 -6.66 12.39 -8.85
N ASN A 293 -7.62 13.22 -9.27
CA ASN A 293 -7.38 14.29 -10.26
C ASN A 293 -8.12 15.59 -9.94
N ALA A 294 -8.78 15.66 -8.79
CA ALA A 294 -9.68 16.75 -8.45
C ALA A 294 -9.59 17.21 -6.99
N SER A 295 -8.83 16.51 -6.13
CA SER A 295 -8.65 16.95 -4.75
C SER A 295 -7.84 18.24 -4.66
N LYS A 296 -8.18 19.06 -3.68
CA LYS A 296 -7.36 20.19 -3.25
C LYS A 296 -6.25 19.75 -2.31
N LEU A 297 -6.52 18.71 -1.51
CA LEU A 297 -5.53 18.11 -0.62
C LEU A 297 -4.58 17.19 -1.38
N THR A 298 -3.36 17.08 -0.87
CA THR A 298 -2.40 16.06 -1.33
C THR A 298 -2.59 14.74 -0.57
N LEU A 299 -2.01 13.66 -1.12
CA LEU A 299 -1.91 12.37 -0.43
C LEU A 299 -1.34 12.51 0.98
N GLN A 300 -0.21 13.23 1.14
CA GLN A 300 0.43 13.41 2.45
C GLN A 300 -0.51 14.09 3.44
N GLN A 301 -1.25 15.12 3.00
CA GLN A 301 -2.20 15.84 3.86
C GLN A 301 -3.37 14.95 4.29
N ALA A 302 -3.90 14.11 3.39
CA ALA A 302 -4.95 13.15 3.71
C ALA A 302 -4.48 12.08 4.71
N VAL A 303 -3.29 11.50 4.49
CA VAL A 303 -2.66 10.54 5.41
C VAL A 303 -2.48 11.18 6.79
N ARG A 304 -1.89 12.38 6.85
CA ARG A 304 -1.64 13.08 8.11
C ARG A 304 -2.93 13.35 8.88
N ARG A 305 -3.96 13.84 8.19
CA ARG A 305 -5.27 14.13 8.80
C ARG A 305 -5.94 12.88 9.38
N ALA A 306 -5.83 11.74 8.69
CA ALA A 306 -6.34 10.47 9.18
C ALA A 306 -5.56 9.98 10.42
N LEU A 307 -4.23 10.02 10.38
CA LEU A 307 -3.36 9.67 11.50
C LEU A 307 -3.64 10.53 12.74
N ASP A 308 -3.67 11.85 12.59
CA ASP A 308 -3.94 12.80 13.69
C ASP A 308 -5.32 12.58 14.35
N SER A 309 -6.22 11.88 13.66
CA SER A 309 -7.58 11.57 14.14
C SER A 309 -7.76 10.11 14.56
N ALA A 310 -6.67 9.32 14.59
CA ALA A 310 -6.65 7.88 14.85
C ALA A 310 -7.62 7.10 13.92
N VAL A 311 -7.63 7.46 12.63
CA VAL A 311 -8.47 6.85 11.60
C VAL A 311 -7.65 5.91 10.73
N MET A 312 -8.05 4.64 10.67
CA MET A 312 -7.44 3.66 9.76
C MET A 312 -8.13 3.70 8.39
N VAL A 313 -7.37 3.77 7.30
CA VAL A 313 -7.95 3.80 5.93
C VAL A 313 -7.69 2.48 5.21
N TYR A 314 -8.76 1.79 4.83
CA TYR A 314 -8.73 0.66 3.92
C TYR A 314 -9.13 1.12 2.53
N THR A 315 -8.32 0.80 1.52
CA THR A 315 -8.59 1.19 0.13
C THR A 315 -8.95 -0.04 -0.70
N ILE A 316 -10.00 0.06 -1.51
CA ILE A 316 -10.43 -0.98 -2.45
C ILE A 316 -10.27 -0.41 -3.86
N GLY A 317 -9.30 -0.95 -4.59
CA GLY A 317 -9.04 -0.62 -5.98
C GLY A 317 -9.75 -1.57 -6.94
N TYR A 318 -10.66 -1.07 -7.76
CA TYR A 318 -11.37 -1.84 -8.79
C TYR A 318 -10.84 -1.55 -10.19
N GLY A 319 -10.63 -2.59 -11.01
CA GLY A 319 -10.18 -2.39 -12.38
C GLY A 319 -8.84 -1.65 -12.48
N LEU A 320 -8.52 -1.02 -13.60
CA LEU A 320 -7.22 -0.36 -13.80
C LEU A 320 -7.06 0.88 -12.92
N ILE A 321 -6.14 0.85 -11.96
CA ILE A 321 -5.91 1.95 -11.03
C ILE A 321 -4.43 2.25 -10.83
N GLU A 322 -4.14 3.49 -10.44
CA GLU A 322 -2.87 3.88 -9.84
C GLU A 322 -2.80 3.31 -8.41
N GLU A 323 -2.09 2.20 -8.26
CA GLU A 323 -2.07 1.43 -7.01
C GLU A 323 -1.23 2.09 -5.91
N GLU A 324 -0.12 2.73 -6.27
CA GLU A 324 0.82 3.28 -5.28
C GLU A 324 0.20 4.34 -4.37
N PRO A 325 -0.55 5.34 -4.86
CA PRO A 325 -1.19 6.33 -3.98
C PRO A 325 -2.19 5.71 -2.99
N LEU A 326 -2.98 4.72 -3.42
CA LEU A 326 -3.93 4.02 -2.55
C LEU A 326 -3.21 3.16 -1.51
N ARG A 327 -2.14 2.47 -1.93
CA ARG A 327 -1.30 1.68 -1.04
C ARG A 327 -0.64 2.56 0.03
N LEU A 328 -0.09 3.71 -0.37
CA LEU A 328 0.51 4.68 0.56
C LEU A 328 -0.53 5.29 1.50
N LEU A 329 -1.75 5.58 1.03
CA LEU A 329 -2.85 6.05 1.88
C LEU A 329 -3.24 5.01 2.93
N ALA A 330 -3.40 3.75 2.52
CA ALA A 330 -3.79 2.69 3.42
C ALA A 330 -2.68 2.34 4.42
N GLN A 331 -1.47 2.06 3.93
CA GLN A 331 -0.32 1.70 4.78
C GLN A 331 0.09 2.84 5.70
N GLY A 332 0.08 4.08 5.19
CA GLY A 332 0.38 5.28 5.97
C GLY A 332 -0.64 5.58 7.08
N THR A 333 -1.77 4.87 7.13
CA THR A 333 -2.80 5.01 8.17
C THR A 333 -3.06 3.69 8.90
N HIS A 334 -2.12 2.74 8.85
CA HIS A 334 -2.21 1.41 9.47
C HIS A 334 -3.35 0.53 8.94
N GLY A 335 -3.92 0.86 7.78
CA GLY A 335 -4.89 0.04 7.06
C GLY A 335 -4.23 -0.81 5.98
N GLN A 336 -5.07 -1.38 5.12
CA GLN A 336 -4.65 -2.29 4.05
C GLN A 336 -5.33 -1.95 2.74
N MET A 337 -4.58 -2.10 1.64
CA MET A 337 -5.15 -2.03 0.29
C MET A 337 -5.63 -3.40 -0.17
N TYR A 338 -6.82 -3.41 -0.76
CA TYR A 338 -7.42 -4.53 -1.47
C TYR A 338 -7.56 -4.21 -2.94
N ARG A 339 -7.34 -5.22 -3.78
CA ARG A 339 -7.47 -5.15 -5.22
C ARG A 339 -8.53 -6.14 -5.68
N ILE A 340 -9.51 -5.67 -6.45
CA ILE A 340 -10.58 -6.51 -7.01
C ILE A 340 -10.76 -6.29 -8.52
N TYR A 341 -11.25 -7.31 -9.22
CA TYR A 341 -11.36 -7.28 -10.69
C TYR A 341 -12.78 -7.53 -11.19
N SER A 342 -13.69 -8.03 -10.33
CA SER A 342 -15.05 -8.34 -10.71
C SER A 342 -16.09 -7.60 -9.88
N VAL A 343 -17.12 -7.06 -10.56
CA VAL A 343 -18.30 -6.44 -9.91
C VAL A 343 -19.08 -7.42 -9.02
N ARG A 344 -18.86 -8.73 -9.21
CA ARG A 344 -19.47 -9.77 -8.36
C ARG A 344 -18.90 -9.74 -6.94
N GLU A 345 -17.73 -9.14 -6.74
CA GLU A 345 -17.02 -9.11 -5.46
C GLU A 345 -17.43 -7.95 -4.57
N PHE A 346 -18.07 -6.92 -5.14
CA PHE A 346 -18.49 -5.70 -4.42
C PHE A 346 -19.22 -6.01 -3.11
N PRO A 347 -20.30 -6.83 -3.08
CA PRO A 347 -20.99 -7.12 -1.83
C PRO A 347 -20.13 -7.85 -0.79
N PHE A 348 -19.10 -8.59 -1.23
CA PHE A 348 -18.31 -9.46 -0.36
C PHE A 348 -17.08 -8.76 0.20
N ILE A 349 -16.47 -7.84 -0.54
CA ILE A 349 -15.28 -7.14 -0.06
C ILE A 349 -15.58 -6.26 1.16
N PHE A 350 -16.71 -5.55 1.18
CA PHE A 350 -17.09 -4.74 2.34
C PHE A 350 -17.39 -5.59 3.57
N ALA A 351 -18.16 -6.67 3.41
CA ALA A 351 -18.44 -7.62 4.48
C ALA A 351 -17.14 -8.26 5.00
N ARG A 352 -16.21 -8.63 4.10
CA ARG A 352 -14.89 -9.17 4.47
C ARG A 352 -14.11 -8.18 5.32
N ILE A 353 -14.03 -6.92 4.93
CA ILE A 353 -13.34 -5.88 5.70
C ILE A 353 -14.01 -5.70 7.06
N TYR A 354 -15.33 -5.52 7.09
CA TYR A 354 -16.08 -5.33 8.33
C TYR A 354 -15.88 -6.48 9.33
N ARG A 355 -15.93 -7.74 8.85
CA ARG A 355 -15.71 -8.92 9.70
C ARG A 355 -14.24 -9.07 10.12
N ALA A 356 -13.30 -8.77 9.21
CA ALA A 356 -11.87 -8.74 9.51
C ALA A 356 -11.51 -7.71 10.58
N LEU A 357 -12.28 -6.62 10.74
CA LEU A 357 -12.08 -5.68 11.84
C LEU A 357 -12.28 -6.33 13.20
N ARG A 358 -13.12 -7.37 13.28
CA ARG A 358 -13.53 -8.01 14.54
C ARG A 358 -12.81 -9.31 14.84
N SER A 359 -12.51 -10.16 13.86
CA SER A 359 -11.81 -11.43 14.09
C SER A 359 -10.49 -11.46 13.32
N TYR A 360 -9.38 -11.55 14.04
CA TYR A 360 -8.04 -11.53 13.47
C TYR A 360 -7.02 -12.22 14.38
N TYR A 361 -5.85 -12.53 13.85
CA TYR A 361 -4.71 -13.04 14.60
C TYR A 361 -3.69 -11.93 14.75
N ARG A 362 -3.24 -11.68 15.97
CA ARG A 362 -2.18 -10.73 16.27
C ARG A 362 -0.87 -11.44 16.44
N VAL A 363 0.09 -11.08 15.60
CA VAL A 363 1.47 -11.56 15.66
C VAL A 363 2.34 -10.47 16.27
N ARG A 364 3.12 -10.80 17.30
CA ARG A 364 4.10 -9.87 17.89
C ARG A 364 5.50 -10.46 17.83
N TYR A 365 6.47 -9.64 17.43
CA TYR A 365 7.87 -10.04 17.34
C TYR A 365 8.80 -8.83 17.48
N ARG A 366 10.08 -9.10 17.74
CA ARG A 366 11.14 -8.08 17.74
C ARG A 366 11.77 -8.00 16.35
N ALA A 367 11.83 -6.81 15.77
CA ALA A 367 12.38 -6.62 14.43
C ALA A 367 13.92 -6.56 14.42
N PRO A 368 14.56 -6.92 13.28
CA PRO A 368 15.96 -6.61 13.06
C PRO A 368 16.14 -5.08 12.96
N GLU A 369 17.14 -4.55 13.64
CA GLU A 369 17.37 -3.10 13.70
C GLU A 369 18.20 -2.61 12.50
N CYS A 370 17.55 -1.88 11.59
CA CYS A 370 18.18 -1.16 10.50
C CYS A 370 17.23 -0.14 9.87
N ALA A 371 17.80 0.84 9.17
CA ALA A 371 17.00 1.73 8.34
C ALA A 371 16.61 1.05 7.03
N GLY A 372 15.46 1.44 6.48
CA GLY A 372 14.99 1.03 5.17
C GLY A 372 13.58 0.45 5.17
N LEU A 373 13.15 0.02 3.99
CA LEU A 373 11.90 -0.70 3.80
C LEU A 373 12.01 -2.13 4.33
N HIS A 374 11.18 -2.46 5.31
CA HIS A 374 11.02 -3.80 5.86
C HIS A 374 9.92 -4.55 5.13
N THR A 375 10.15 -5.84 4.87
CA THR A 375 9.20 -6.78 4.27
C THR A 375 9.07 -7.99 5.18
N VAL A 376 7.93 -8.07 5.85
CA VAL A 376 7.58 -9.16 6.77
C VAL A 376 6.92 -10.27 5.96
N ARG A 377 7.34 -11.51 6.18
CA ARG A 377 6.68 -12.70 5.63
C ARG A 377 6.33 -13.64 6.77
N LEU A 378 5.05 -13.97 6.88
CA LEU A 378 4.51 -14.86 7.92
C LEU A 378 3.94 -16.10 7.24
N GLY A 379 4.41 -17.29 7.65
CA GLY A 379 3.97 -18.58 7.15
C GLY A 379 2.89 -19.22 8.03
N LEU A 380 1.89 -19.80 7.38
CA LEU A 380 0.86 -20.63 7.99
C LEU A 380 0.79 -21.98 7.26
N ARG A 381 0.73 -23.07 8.02
CA ARG A 381 0.58 -24.44 7.53
C ARG A 381 -0.64 -25.10 8.14
N ILE A 382 -1.49 -25.69 7.31
CA ILE A 382 -2.68 -26.46 7.73
C ILE A 382 -2.68 -27.77 6.93
N GLY A 383 -2.31 -28.87 7.58
CA GLY A 383 -2.11 -30.15 6.88
C GLY A 383 -1.04 -30.02 5.78
N PRO A 384 -1.33 -30.47 4.53
CA PRO A 384 -0.39 -30.30 3.41
C PRO A 384 -0.36 -28.87 2.83
N CYS A 385 -1.32 -28.01 3.19
CA CYS A 385 -1.41 -26.65 2.68
C CYS A 385 -0.46 -25.73 3.45
N SER A 386 0.40 -25.01 2.73
CA SER A 386 1.22 -23.93 3.28
C SER A 386 0.96 -22.65 2.51
N THR A 387 0.70 -21.56 3.22
CA THR A 387 0.46 -20.22 2.66
C THR A 387 1.26 -19.18 3.46
N PHE A 388 1.39 -17.96 2.94
CA PHE A 388 2.06 -16.88 3.64
C PHE A 388 1.44 -15.52 3.35
N ALA A 389 1.50 -14.63 4.33
CA ALA A 389 1.21 -13.20 4.16
C ALA A 389 2.52 -12.43 3.97
N THR A 390 2.45 -11.35 3.20
CA THR A 390 3.54 -10.37 3.09
C THR A 390 3.03 -9.00 3.52
N ALA A 391 3.72 -8.35 4.45
CA ALA A 391 3.45 -6.99 4.88
C ALA A 391 4.72 -6.13 4.79
N ARG A 392 4.58 -4.81 4.78
CA ARG A 392 5.72 -3.88 4.69
C ARG A 392 5.53 -2.70 5.63
N TYR A 393 6.64 -2.20 6.16
CA TYR A 393 6.71 -0.96 6.93
C TYR A 393 8.04 -0.28 6.65
N ASP A 394 8.11 1.03 6.85
CA ASP A 394 9.24 1.83 6.39
C ASP A 394 9.95 2.54 7.54
N ARG A 395 11.23 2.18 7.73
CA ARG A 395 12.17 2.80 8.68
C ARG A 395 13.27 3.57 7.97
N SER A 396 13.04 3.93 6.71
CA SER A 396 13.92 4.80 5.95
C SER A 396 14.02 6.18 6.59
N VAL A 397 15.16 6.82 6.39
CA VAL A 397 15.40 8.20 6.87
C VAL A 397 14.53 9.20 6.11
N LEU A 398 14.17 8.86 4.87
CA LEU A 398 13.27 9.61 3.99
C LEU A 398 12.26 8.64 3.38
N THR A 399 11.02 9.07 3.23
CA THR A 399 9.93 8.27 2.64
C THR A 399 9.20 9.03 1.54
N ALA A 400 8.46 8.32 0.69
CA ALA A 400 7.57 8.96 -0.30
C ALA A 400 6.44 9.82 0.34
N LEU A 401 6.18 9.65 1.63
CA LEU A 401 5.21 10.44 2.39
C LEU A 401 5.80 11.75 2.95
N ASP A 402 7.12 11.95 2.85
CA ASP A 402 7.72 13.21 3.26
C ASP A 402 7.42 14.31 2.24
N THR A 403 7.17 15.52 2.74
CA THR A 403 6.84 16.67 1.91
C THR A 403 8.04 17.22 1.16
N VAL A 404 7.80 17.81 -0.02
CA VAL A 404 8.81 18.64 -0.68
C VAL A 404 9.25 19.76 0.27
N GLY A 405 10.56 19.93 0.42
CA GLY A 405 11.16 20.84 1.39
C GLY A 405 11.52 20.19 2.73
N THR A 406 11.09 18.96 3.01
CA THR A 406 11.57 18.20 4.18
C THR A 406 13.09 18.16 4.15
N MET A 407 13.70 18.58 5.25
CA MET A 407 15.15 18.71 5.40
C MET A 407 15.62 17.81 6.55
N ILE A 408 16.65 17.02 6.28
CA ILE A 408 17.29 16.15 7.25
C ILE A 408 18.76 16.53 7.38
N PHE A 409 19.22 16.56 8.63
CA PHE A 409 20.61 16.82 8.98
C PHE A 409 21.29 15.50 9.35
N LEU A 410 22.35 15.15 8.61
CA LEU A 410 23.23 14.04 8.98
C LEU A 410 24.64 14.59 9.17
N PRO A 411 25.35 14.20 10.25
CA PRO A 411 26.73 14.64 10.50
C PRO A 411 27.68 13.91 9.54
N ILE A 412 27.75 14.39 8.31
CA ILE A 412 28.73 13.90 7.33
C ILE A 412 30.05 14.62 7.56
N GLU A 413 31.06 13.85 7.99
CA GLU A 413 32.39 14.34 8.27
C GLU A 413 33.32 14.20 7.06
N PHE A 414 34.25 15.15 6.96
CA PHE A 414 35.25 15.21 5.92
C PHE A 414 36.62 15.47 6.54
N ASP A 415 37.68 15.03 5.88
CA ASP A 415 39.04 15.40 6.26
C ASP A 415 39.21 16.93 6.24
N TYR A 416 40.11 17.44 7.09
CA TYR A 416 40.40 18.87 7.19
C TYR A 416 40.80 19.45 5.82
N ASP A 417 40.16 20.56 5.43
CA ASP A 417 40.34 21.21 4.11
C ASP A 417 40.12 20.27 2.90
N ARG A 418 39.35 19.20 3.07
CA ARG A 418 39.14 18.19 2.02
C ARG A 418 37.65 17.89 1.83
N ALA A 419 37.37 17.27 0.69
CA ALA A 419 36.07 16.72 0.33
C ALA A 419 36.03 15.19 0.40
N THR A 420 37.10 14.56 0.89
CA THR A 420 37.13 13.13 1.19
C THR A 420 36.20 12.86 2.36
N ILE A 421 35.16 12.07 2.12
CA ILE A 421 34.22 11.63 3.16
C ILE A 421 34.94 10.66 4.09
N ARG A 422 34.80 10.88 5.40
CA ARG A 422 35.40 9.97 6.37
C ARG A 422 34.63 8.65 6.44
N PRO A 423 35.30 7.49 6.62
CA PRO A 423 34.65 6.18 6.64
C PRO A 423 33.48 6.06 7.62
N GLU A 424 33.56 6.75 8.76
CA GLU A 424 32.54 6.76 9.82
C GLU A 424 31.21 7.39 9.36
N SER A 425 31.23 8.20 8.29
CA SER A 425 30.03 8.81 7.70
C SER A 425 29.39 7.96 6.61
N LEU A 426 30.07 6.93 6.09
CA LEU A 426 29.53 6.08 5.03
C LEU A 426 28.24 5.37 5.43
N PRO A 427 28.06 4.84 6.66
CA PRO A 427 26.79 4.25 7.09
C PRO A 427 25.63 5.25 7.06
N LEU A 428 25.87 6.54 7.30
CA LEU A 428 24.82 7.57 7.23
C LEU A 428 24.40 7.84 5.79
N ILE A 429 25.35 7.85 4.86
CA ILE A 429 25.09 8.01 3.43
C ILE A 429 24.37 6.77 2.88
N GLU A 430 24.77 5.57 3.33
CA GLU A 430 24.11 4.31 2.97
C GLU A 430 22.62 4.33 3.34
N ARG A 431 22.25 4.87 4.51
CA ARG A 431 20.84 5.02 4.91
C ARG A 431 20.02 5.89 3.95
N ILE A 432 20.63 6.94 3.39
CA ILE A 432 19.99 7.79 2.37
C ILE A 432 19.88 7.04 1.05
N ALA A 433 20.93 6.32 0.64
CA ALA A 433 20.90 5.50 -0.56
C ALA A 433 19.80 4.43 -0.50
N ASP A 434 19.67 3.74 0.64
CA ASP A 434 18.64 2.72 0.86
C ASP A 434 17.22 3.31 0.78
N ALA A 435 17.00 4.47 1.41
CA ALA A 435 15.73 5.21 1.30
C ALA A 435 15.40 5.56 -0.16
N MET A 436 16.37 6.07 -0.92
CA MET A 436 16.18 6.43 -2.33
C MET A 436 15.98 5.23 -3.25
N LYS A 437 16.58 4.07 -2.94
CA LYS A 437 16.32 2.82 -3.66
C LYS A 437 14.93 2.28 -3.36
N ALA A 438 14.47 2.37 -2.11
CA ALA A 438 13.13 1.95 -1.70
C ALA A 438 12.01 2.82 -2.30
N HIS A 439 12.32 4.10 -2.57
CA HIS A 439 11.39 5.04 -3.19
C HIS A 439 11.97 5.60 -4.49
N PRO A 440 11.78 4.89 -5.63
CA PRO A 440 12.34 5.30 -6.92
C PRO A 440 11.95 6.71 -7.37
N THR A 441 10.83 7.23 -6.86
CA THR A 441 10.37 8.58 -7.13
C THR A 441 11.12 9.63 -6.31
N LEU A 442 11.72 9.36 -5.15
CA LEU A 442 12.33 10.44 -4.36
C LEU A 442 13.47 11.18 -5.11
N ARG A 443 13.41 12.51 -5.13
CA ARG A 443 14.48 13.40 -5.60
C ARG A 443 14.99 14.25 -4.45
N ILE A 444 16.31 14.32 -4.29
CA ILE A 444 16.94 15.05 -3.18
C ILE A 444 18.00 16.04 -3.64
N GLU A 445 18.16 17.11 -2.87
CA GLU A 445 19.28 18.03 -2.93
C GLU A 445 20.16 17.86 -1.70
N VAL A 446 21.45 17.63 -1.93
CA VAL A 446 22.50 17.64 -0.92
C VAL A 446 23.09 19.03 -0.83
N ARG A 447 22.99 19.66 0.34
CA ARG A 447 23.49 21.00 0.61
C ARG A 447 24.71 20.95 1.51
N GLY A 448 25.81 21.53 1.06
CA GLY A 448 27.02 21.71 1.87
C GLY A 448 27.09 23.10 2.49
N HIS A 449 27.46 23.18 3.77
CA HIS A 449 27.67 24.43 4.51
C HIS A 449 29.04 24.44 5.20
N THR A 450 29.59 25.63 5.43
CA THR A 450 30.84 25.85 6.19
C THR A 450 30.59 26.80 7.36
N ASP A 451 31.57 26.91 8.27
CA ASP A 451 31.63 28.01 9.24
C ASP A 451 32.12 29.32 8.58
N ASP A 452 32.36 30.33 9.42
CA ASP A 452 32.77 31.67 9.01
C ASP A 452 34.25 31.82 8.64
N ARG A 453 35.09 30.80 8.92
CA ARG A 453 36.54 30.86 8.68
C ARG A 453 36.85 30.70 7.20
N GLY A 454 37.83 31.45 6.71
CA GLY A 454 38.21 31.46 5.30
C GLY A 454 37.40 32.45 4.44
N SER A 455 37.86 32.64 3.20
CA SER A 455 37.19 33.56 2.26
C SER A 455 35.88 32.95 1.76
N GLU A 456 34.93 33.82 1.37
CA GLU A 456 33.63 33.37 0.88
C GLU A 456 33.75 32.48 -0.36
N GLU A 457 34.61 32.85 -1.31
CA GLU A 457 34.86 32.07 -2.53
C GLU A 457 35.45 30.69 -2.23
N TYR A 458 36.39 30.63 -1.28
CA TYR A 458 36.98 29.37 -0.83
C TYR A 458 35.92 28.47 -0.18
N ASN A 459 35.11 29.01 0.74
CA ASN A 459 34.04 28.24 1.42
C ASN A 459 32.94 27.77 0.46
N ARG A 460 32.58 28.59 -0.52
CA ARG A 460 31.63 28.21 -1.58
C ARG A 460 32.17 27.03 -2.40
N ARG A 461 33.44 27.07 -2.81
CA ARG A 461 34.08 25.95 -3.53
C ARG A 461 34.20 24.70 -2.67
N LEU A 462 34.62 24.83 -1.41
CA LEU A 462 34.79 23.69 -0.49
C LEU A 462 33.46 22.99 -0.22
N SER A 463 32.42 23.74 0.14
CA SER A 463 31.08 23.18 0.36
C SER A 463 30.49 22.51 -0.88
N GLN A 464 30.70 23.08 -2.08
CA GLN A 464 30.24 22.45 -3.33
C GLN A 464 30.97 21.14 -3.59
N ARG A 465 32.30 21.08 -3.40
CA ARG A 465 33.06 19.83 -3.55
C ARG A 465 32.58 18.75 -2.58
N ARG A 466 32.28 19.12 -1.33
CA ARG A 466 31.73 18.21 -0.32
C ARG A 466 30.34 17.69 -0.69
N ALA A 467 29.44 18.56 -1.12
CA ALA A 467 28.12 18.15 -1.60
C ALA A 467 28.23 17.21 -2.82
N ASN A 468 29.15 17.51 -3.76
CA ASN A 468 29.43 16.63 -4.90
C ASN A 468 29.93 15.27 -4.44
N ALA A 469 30.88 15.21 -3.49
CA ALA A 469 31.41 13.95 -2.97
C ALA A 469 30.32 13.05 -2.37
N VAL A 470 29.35 13.63 -1.64
CA VAL A 470 28.21 12.89 -1.11
C VAL A 470 27.30 12.37 -2.23
N VAL A 471 27.03 13.18 -3.25
CA VAL A 471 26.29 12.73 -4.44
C VAL A 471 27.01 11.60 -5.17
N GLU A 472 28.33 11.69 -5.34
CA GLU A 472 29.13 10.61 -5.95
C GLU A 472 29.03 9.31 -5.13
N ALA A 473 29.12 9.40 -3.80
CA ALA A 473 28.96 8.24 -2.93
C ALA A 473 27.56 7.60 -3.07
N LEU A 474 26.50 8.41 -3.13
CA LEU A 474 25.13 7.91 -3.36
C LEU A 474 24.98 7.22 -4.72
N VAL A 475 25.61 7.77 -5.76
CA VAL A 475 25.61 7.17 -7.11
C VAL A 475 26.34 5.84 -7.12
N GLN A 476 27.50 5.75 -6.46
CA GLN A 476 28.24 4.49 -6.30
C GLN A 476 27.42 3.43 -5.53
N MET A 477 26.53 3.86 -4.64
CA MET A 477 25.59 2.99 -3.92
C MET A 477 24.32 2.64 -4.72
N GLY A 478 24.25 3.02 -6.00
CA GLY A 478 23.19 2.62 -6.93
C GLY A 478 22.03 3.61 -7.06
N VAL A 479 22.15 4.84 -6.55
CA VAL A 479 21.15 5.89 -6.77
C VAL A 479 21.38 6.55 -8.13
N GLU A 480 20.31 6.72 -8.91
CA GLU A 480 20.41 7.39 -10.21
C GLU A 480 20.77 8.88 -10.06
N ARG A 481 21.78 9.36 -10.80
CA ARG A 481 22.28 10.75 -10.72
C ARG A 481 21.20 11.79 -11.04
N SER A 482 20.26 11.50 -11.94
CA SER A 482 19.17 12.42 -12.33
C SER A 482 18.26 12.81 -11.14
N ARG A 483 18.27 12.00 -10.08
CA ARG A 483 17.49 12.18 -8.85
C ARG A 483 18.22 12.99 -7.78
N LEU A 484 19.47 13.37 -8.03
CA LEU A 484 20.36 14.02 -7.07
C LEU A 484 20.77 15.41 -7.57
N ARG A 485 20.75 16.39 -6.66
CA ARG A 485 21.32 17.73 -6.88
C ARG A 485 22.32 18.05 -5.78
N ALA A 486 23.48 18.61 -6.11
CA ALA A 486 24.48 19.06 -5.14
C ALA A 486 24.60 20.59 -5.16
N VAL A 487 24.50 21.24 -4.01
CA VAL A 487 24.62 22.71 -3.89
C VAL A 487 25.51 23.08 -2.69
N GLY A 488 26.57 23.85 -2.93
CA GLY A 488 27.42 24.43 -1.89
C GLY A 488 27.01 25.85 -1.53
N PHE A 489 26.56 26.08 -0.30
CA PHE A 489 26.20 27.41 0.20
C PHE A 489 27.36 28.15 0.87
N GLY A 490 28.48 27.46 1.13
CA GLY A 490 29.59 28.00 1.92
C GLY A 490 29.10 28.52 3.28
N LYS A 491 29.48 29.76 3.61
CA LYS A 491 29.11 30.43 4.87
C LYS A 491 27.87 31.33 4.79
N SER A 492 27.16 31.32 3.66
CA SER A 492 26.06 32.26 3.40
C SER A 492 24.76 31.97 4.17
N ARG A 493 24.62 30.76 4.74
CA ARG A 493 23.41 30.30 5.45
C ARG A 493 23.76 29.64 6.81
N PRO A 494 24.29 30.42 7.77
CA PRO A 494 24.55 29.91 9.11
C PRO A 494 23.25 29.46 9.79
N LEU A 495 23.29 28.31 10.45
CA LEU A 495 22.18 27.82 11.28
C LEU A 495 22.17 28.52 12.65
N VAL A 496 23.35 28.82 13.16
CA VAL A 496 23.60 29.54 14.42
C VAL A 496 24.76 30.51 14.25
N GLU A 497 24.90 31.47 15.17
CA GLU A 497 26.01 32.42 15.12
C GLU A 497 27.37 31.73 15.35
N ASN A 498 28.40 32.09 14.58
CA ASN A 498 29.74 31.47 14.66
C ASN A 498 30.59 31.96 15.85
N THR A 499 29.97 32.16 17.01
CA THR A 499 30.59 32.73 18.21
C THR A 499 31.43 31.71 18.97
N THR A 500 31.03 30.44 18.99
CA THR A 500 31.75 29.34 19.66
C THR A 500 32.20 28.26 18.68
N GLU A 501 33.14 27.40 19.08
CA GLU A 501 33.57 26.28 18.22
C GLU A 501 32.46 25.25 18.03
N GLU A 502 31.62 25.03 19.05
CA GLU A 502 30.44 24.17 18.95
C GLU A 502 29.46 24.69 17.90
N ASN A 503 29.22 26.01 17.86
CA ASN A 503 28.36 26.62 16.86
C ASN A 503 28.96 26.52 15.45
N ARG A 504 30.29 26.73 15.31
CA ARG A 504 30.98 26.50 14.03
C ARG A 504 30.86 25.06 13.58
N ALA A 505 30.99 24.09 14.48
CA ALA A 505 30.77 22.67 14.18
C ALA A 505 29.35 22.40 13.66
N ARG A 506 28.32 23.02 14.26
CA ARG A 506 26.93 22.91 13.78
C ARG A 506 26.71 23.58 12.42
N ASN A 507 27.46 24.61 12.08
CA ASN A 507 27.40 25.26 10.76
C ASN A 507 28.13 24.46 9.67
N ARG A 508 29.15 23.67 10.04
CA ARG A 508 29.81 22.67 9.16
C ARG A 508 28.93 21.43 9.00
N ARG A 509 27.80 21.59 8.31
CA ARG A 509 26.77 20.54 8.17
C ARG A 509 26.49 20.18 6.71
N THR A 510 25.90 19.01 6.53
CA THR A 510 25.30 18.56 5.27
C THR A 510 23.80 18.39 5.47
N GLU A 511 23.00 19.00 4.59
CA GLU A 511 21.54 18.90 4.61
C GLU A 511 21.08 18.07 3.41
N PHE A 512 20.08 17.22 3.63
CA PHE A 512 19.40 16.46 2.59
C PHE A 512 17.98 16.99 2.48
N VAL A 513 17.62 17.53 1.33
CA VAL A 513 16.33 18.21 1.12
C VAL A 513 15.54 17.52 0.02
N ILE A 514 14.30 17.13 0.30
CA ILE A 514 13.41 16.62 -0.75
C ILE A 514 13.03 17.77 -1.69
N ILE A 515 13.30 17.62 -2.98
CA ILE A 515 13.05 18.67 -3.98
C ILE A 515 11.91 18.32 -4.95
N GLY A 516 11.32 17.13 -4.82
CA GLY A 516 10.15 16.74 -5.59
C GLY A 516 9.82 15.25 -5.45
N PRO A 517 8.56 14.86 -5.66
CA PRO A 517 8.27 13.52 -6.15
C PRO A 517 8.89 13.39 -7.55
N GLY A 518 9.41 12.21 -7.84
CA GLY A 518 9.92 11.83 -9.14
C GLY A 518 8.73 11.62 -10.06
N GLU A 519 8.88 12.13 -11.27
CA GLU A 519 7.86 12.05 -12.33
C GLU A 519 7.45 10.62 -12.65
#